data_AF-A0A1Q8ZAP0-F1
#
_entry.id   AF-A0A1Q8ZAP0-F1
#
_cell.length_a   1.000
_cell.length_b   1.000
_cell.length_c   1.000
_cell.angle_alpha   90.00
_cell.angle_beta   90.00
_cell.angle_gamma   90.00
#
_symmetry.space_group_name_H-M   'P 1'
#
loop_
_entity.id
_entity.type
_entity.pdbx_description
1 polymer ?
#
loop_
_entity_poly.entity_id
_entity_poly.type
_entity_poly.pdbx_seq_one_letter_code
_entity_poly.pdbx_strand_id
1 'polypeptide(L)'
;MSLSLSINHRQTIEFFEQLGTLLNAGLPLERSLSMAGQTGEDSFQRHLEAMAQSIAAGQNLATTLSRYPQYFDGWTVSLIRLAEYSGSLAEGCHRIAQNLDRQQRRQKLYRSASWTLVLTLISLVTLGVVLVQGNNNHLLRLGFWVAFLLLLGLIMVLIYGLASRRLDTKLYRLLLKVPVIGQLIQIRAVLHFTELALPLGCGVPLLTAVELIRDRMPDPDLAAGLGVAARQIRGGQPLSQGLQGCLPGIALSMVRTGEETGELDEMLQSMARYYGTELEKNLQLIQAILRPIGLLALGSLVLYLGIQMIRSGIDSLPN
;
A
#
# COMPACT_ATOMS: atom_id res chain seq x y z
N MET A 1 -16.01 -0.11 -9.52
CA MET A 1 -15.90 -0.26 -8.05
C MET A 1 -14.65 0.36 -7.42
N SER A 2 -13.59 0.71 -8.20
CA SER A 2 -12.38 1.36 -7.65
C SER A 2 -12.36 2.89 -7.71
N LEU A 3 -13.42 3.53 -8.23
CA LEU A 3 -13.53 4.99 -8.36
C LEU A 3 -14.11 5.65 -7.10
N SER A 4 -15.08 5.02 -6.43
CA SER A 4 -15.67 5.54 -5.17
C SER A 4 -14.68 5.51 -3.99
N LEU A 5 -13.76 4.55 -3.95
CA LEU A 5 -12.69 4.49 -2.94
C LEU A 5 -11.67 5.64 -3.07
N SER A 6 -11.39 6.10 -4.30
CA SER A 6 -10.41 7.18 -4.56
C SER A 6 -10.92 8.57 -4.20
N ILE A 7 -12.22 8.83 -4.40
CA ILE A 7 -12.85 10.13 -4.08
C ILE A 7 -12.91 10.31 -2.56
N ASN A 8 -13.24 9.22 -1.86
CA ASN A 8 -13.39 9.17 -0.41
C ASN A 8 -12.06 9.44 0.35
N HIS A 9 -10.91 8.97 -0.15
CA HIS A 9 -9.61 9.21 0.50
C HIS A 9 -9.19 10.68 0.52
N ARG A 10 -9.45 11.42 -0.58
CA ARG A 10 -9.10 12.84 -0.65
C ARG A 10 -9.93 13.66 0.32
N GLN A 11 -11.24 13.40 0.38
CA GLN A 11 -12.15 14.05 1.32
C GLN A 11 -11.76 13.77 2.77
N THR A 12 -11.33 12.54 3.07
CA THR A 12 -10.89 12.15 4.42
C THR A 12 -9.59 12.88 4.80
N ILE A 13 -8.64 13.05 3.86
CA ILE A 13 -7.42 13.84 4.08
C ILE A 13 -7.79 15.29 4.38
N GLU A 14 -8.56 15.94 3.50
CA GLU A 14 -8.97 17.34 3.64
C GLU A 14 -9.76 17.57 4.95
N PHE A 15 -10.63 16.62 5.33
CA PHE A 15 -11.35 16.62 6.60
C PHE A 15 -10.40 16.63 7.81
N PHE A 16 -9.43 15.71 7.85
CA PHE A 16 -8.49 15.66 8.98
C PHE A 16 -7.54 16.87 9.02
N GLU A 17 -7.13 17.42 7.88
CA GLU A 17 -6.36 18.67 7.83
C GLU A 17 -7.15 19.85 8.41
N GLN A 18 -8.40 20.03 7.97
CA GLN A 18 -9.26 21.12 8.44
C GLN A 18 -9.64 20.94 9.90
N LEU A 19 -10.03 19.73 10.31
CA LEU A 19 -10.36 19.41 11.69
C LEU A 19 -9.17 19.69 12.61
N GLY A 20 -7.98 19.24 12.23
CA GLY A 20 -6.75 19.52 12.95
C GLY A 20 -6.49 21.02 13.07
N THR A 21 -6.61 21.76 11.97
CA THR A 21 -6.37 23.22 11.94
C THR A 21 -7.33 23.97 12.86
N LEU A 22 -8.62 23.64 12.82
CA LEU A 22 -9.65 24.27 13.64
C LEU A 22 -9.48 23.94 15.13
N LEU A 23 -9.15 22.68 15.46
CA LEU A 23 -8.83 22.27 16.81
C LEU A 23 -7.58 22.98 17.35
N ASN A 24 -6.54 23.13 16.51
CA ASN A 24 -5.32 23.85 16.88
C ASN A 24 -5.57 25.35 17.09
N ALA A 25 -6.55 25.92 16.37
CA ALA A 25 -7.03 27.29 16.60
C ALA A 25 -7.91 27.42 17.86
N GLY A 26 -8.12 26.33 18.61
CA GLY A 26 -8.86 26.33 19.88
C GLY A 26 -10.38 26.26 19.71
N LEU A 27 -10.89 25.95 18.52
CA LEU A 27 -12.34 25.80 18.33
C LEU A 27 -12.84 24.51 19.01
N PRO A 28 -14.03 24.53 19.64
CA PRO A 28 -14.66 23.32 20.18
C PRO A 28 -14.85 22.25 19.11
N LEU A 29 -14.59 20.98 19.47
CA LEU A 29 -14.63 19.85 18.55
C LEU A 29 -15.92 19.73 17.73
N GLU A 30 -17.08 19.95 18.37
CA GLU A 30 -18.38 19.95 17.71
C GLU A 30 -18.46 20.95 16.54
N ARG A 31 -17.99 22.18 16.76
CA ARG A 31 -17.95 23.23 15.73
C ARG A 31 -16.90 22.92 14.66
N SER A 32 -15.75 22.42 15.07
CA SER A 32 -14.69 22.03 14.16
C SER A 32 -15.14 20.92 13.20
N LEU A 33 -15.94 19.95 13.67
CA LEU A 33 -16.50 18.88 12.85
C LEU A 33 -17.49 19.37 11.79
N SER A 34 -18.41 20.26 12.16
CA SER A 34 -19.39 20.80 11.20
C SER A 34 -18.74 21.72 10.16
N MET A 35 -17.65 22.39 10.52
CA MET A 35 -16.89 23.24 9.60
C MET A 35 -15.94 22.45 8.69
N ALA A 36 -15.28 21.41 9.20
CA ALA A 36 -14.36 20.57 8.43
C ALA A 36 -15.05 19.75 7.31
N GLY A 37 -16.39 19.70 7.31
CA GLY A 37 -17.19 18.98 6.32
C GLY A 37 -17.67 19.80 5.12
N GLN A 38 -17.45 21.12 5.10
CA GLN A 38 -18.09 22.03 4.12
C GLN A 38 -17.55 21.89 2.70
N THR A 39 -16.44 21.18 2.50
CA THR A 39 -15.80 20.98 1.19
C THR A 39 -16.08 19.59 0.58
N GLY A 40 -16.86 18.74 1.27
CA GLY A 40 -17.16 17.36 0.84
C GLY A 40 -18.46 17.20 0.04
N GLU A 41 -18.76 15.96 -0.34
CA GLU A 41 -20.07 15.59 -0.91
C GLU A 41 -21.20 15.75 0.11
N ASP A 42 -22.41 16.08 -0.37
CA ASP A 42 -23.64 16.19 0.45
C ASP A 42 -23.92 14.95 1.31
N SER A 43 -23.47 13.77 0.89
CA SER A 43 -23.58 12.54 1.66
C SER A 43 -22.65 12.55 2.88
N PHE A 44 -21.39 12.98 2.71
CA PHE A 44 -20.39 13.03 3.77
C PHE A 44 -20.71 14.12 4.79
N GLN A 45 -21.14 15.30 4.32
CA GLN A 45 -21.54 16.40 5.19
C GLN A 45 -22.69 16.00 6.14
N ARG A 46 -23.73 15.31 5.65
CA ARG A 46 -24.83 14.81 6.49
C ARG A 46 -24.35 13.85 7.58
N HIS A 47 -23.39 12.99 7.27
CA HIS A 47 -22.79 12.11 8.27
C HIS A 47 -22.01 12.93 9.32
N LEU A 48 -21.22 13.92 8.90
CA LEU A 48 -20.47 14.79 9.82
C LEU A 48 -21.38 15.61 10.73
N GLU A 49 -22.51 16.09 10.24
CA GLU A 49 -23.52 16.78 11.05
C GLU A 49 -24.13 15.85 12.11
N ALA A 50 -24.49 14.62 11.74
CA ALA A 50 -24.98 13.62 12.68
C ALA A 50 -23.92 13.22 13.72
N MET A 51 -22.64 13.21 13.31
CA MET A 51 -21.52 12.99 14.22
C MET A 51 -21.33 14.14 15.20
N ALA A 52 -21.40 15.39 14.73
CA ALA A 52 -21.29 16.57 15.57
C ALA A 52 -22.39 16.58 16.64
N GLN A 53 -23.64 16.25 16.27
CA GLN A 53 -24.75 16.10 17.23
C GLN A 53 -24.49 14.99 18.25
N SER A 54 -23.93 13.85 17.83
CA SER A 54 -23.60 12.74 18.74
C SER A 54 -22.52 13.13 19.75
N ILE A 55 -21.55 13.93 19.32
CA ILE A 55 -20.46 14.44 20.17
C ILE A 55 -20.96 15.53 21.12
N ALA A 56 -21.86 16.40 20.65
CA ALA A 56 -22.57 17.36 21.50
C ALA A 56 -23.38 16.66 22.61
N ALA A 57 -23.91 15.46 22.32
CA ALA A 57 -24.58 14.59 23.29
C ALA A 57 -23.61 13.83 24.23
N GLY A 58 -22.30 14.07 24.14
CA GLY A 58 -21.29 13.51 25.04
C GLY A 58 -20.65 12.19 24.57
N GLN A 59 -20.85 11.77 23.31
CA GLN A 59 -20.15 10.60 22.77
C GLN A 59 -18.71 10.93 22.36
N ASN A 60 -17.78 10.00 22.61
CA ASN A 60 -16.39 10.15 22.16
C ASN A 60 -16.28 10.17 20.63
N LEU A 61 -15.31 10.92 20.12
CA LEU A 61 -15.06 11.08 18.69
C LEU A 61 -14.72 9.74 18.04
N ALA A 62 -13.82 8.96 18.63
CA ALA A 62 -13.40 7.68 18.06
C ALA A 62 -14.59 6.69 17.92
N THR A 63 -15.47 6.64 18.92
CA THR A 63 -16.67 5.79 18.89
C THR A 63 -17.62 6.25 17.79
N THR A 64 -17.75 7.56 17.60
CA THR A 64 -18.60 8.16 16.57
C THR A 64 -18.09 7.89 15.16
N LEU A 65 -16.77 8.03 14.93
CA LEU A 65 -16.10 7.70 13.67
C LEU A 65 -16.23 6.20 13.30
N SER A 66 -16.22 5.31 14.30
CA SER A 66 -16.30 3.86 14.07
C SER A 66 -17.61 3.39 13.41
N ARG A 67 -18.67 4.20 13.47
CA ARG A 67 -19.95 3.92 12.79
C ARG A 67 -19.87 4.08 11.27
N TYR A 68 -18.81 4.71 10.76
CA TYR A 68 -18.63 5.03 9.35
C TYR A 68 -17.34 4.39 8.79
N PRO A 69 -17.25 3.04 8.77
CA PRO A 69 -16.05 2.31 8.32
C PRO A 69 -15.71 2.52 6.84
N GLN A 70 -16.65 3.07 6.06
CA GLN A 70 -16.42 3.43 4.66
C GLN A 70 -15.53 4.66 4.48
N TYR A 71 -15.45 5.56 5.48
CA TYR A 71 -14.60 6.75 5.48
C TYR A 71 -13.41 6.59 6.44
N PHE A 72 -13.64 5.97 7.61
CA PHE A 72 -12.66 5.86 8.68
C PHE A 72 -12.32 4.41 8.96
N ASP A 73 -11.11 3.98 8.60
CA ASP A 73 -10.66 2.62 8.87
C ASP A 73 -10.37 2.40 10.38
N GLY A 74 -10.36 1.14 10.80
CA GLY A 74 -10.19 0.79 12.23
C GLY A 74 -8.86 1.30 12.82
N TRP A 75 -7.84 1.47 11.99
CA TRP A 75 -6.57 2.07 12.41
C TRP A 75 -6.69 3.56 12.71
N THR A 76 -7.28 4.33 11.80
CA THR A 76 -7.53 5.76 12.01
C THR A 76 -8.37 5.98 13.27
N VAL A 77 -9.41 5.17 13.46
CA VAL A 77 -10.23 5.21 14.69
C VAL A 77 -9.40 4.92 15.94
N SER A 78 -8.50 3.95 15.89
CA SER A 78 -7.62 3.60 17.02
C SER A 78 -6.66 4.73 17.36
N LEU A 79 -6.10 5.40 16.35
CA LEU A 79 -5.23 6.56 16.53
C LEU A 79 -5.98 7.76 17.10
N ILE A 80 -7.18 8.04 16.61
CA ILE A 80 -8.02 9.12 17.15
C ILE A 80 -8.39 8.83 18.60
N ARG A 81 -8.72 7.58 18.95
CA ARG A 81 -8.99 7.18 20.34
C ARG A 81 -7.80 7.48 21.26
N LEU A 82 -6.60 7.16 20.79
CA LEU A 82 -5.37 7.43 21.53
C LEU A 82 -5.11 8.93 21.65
N ALA A 83 -5.23 9.68 20.56
CA ALA A 83 -5.03 11.13 20.52
C ALA A 83 -6.07 11.90 21.36
N GLU A 84 -7.32 11.43 21.40
CA GLU A 84 -8.40 11.96 22.23
C GLU A 84 -8.08 11.76 23.72
N TYR A 85 -7.57 10.58 24.10
CA TYR A 85 -7.15 10.29 25.48
C TYR A 85 -5.91 11.09 25.89
N SER A 86 -4.93 11.27 24.99
CA SER A 86 -3.71 12.04 25.28
C SER A 86 -3.87 13.55 25.10
N GLY A 87 -5.05 14.04 24.73
CA GLY A 87 -5.31 15.47 24.51
C GLY A 87 -4.59 16.07 23.29
N SER A 88 -4.03 15.24 22.42
CA SER A 88 -3.24 15.63 21.25
C SER A 88 -4.04 15.53 19.94
N LEU A 89 -5.35 15.69 20.03
CA LEU A 89 -6.27 15.44 18.91
C LEU A 89 -5.95 16.31 17.67
N ALA A 90 -5.59 17.58 17.88
CA ALA A 90 -5.22 18.49 16.79
C ALA A 90 -4.00 17.98 15.99
N GLU A 91 -2.94 17.61 16.70
CA GLU A 91 -1.72 17.05 16.11
C GLU A 91 -1.98 15.69 15.46
N GLY A 92 -2.78 14.83 16.13
CA GLY A 92 -3.15 13.53 15.60
C GLY A 92 -3.90 13.62 14.28
N CYS A 93 -4.81 14.59 14.12
CA CYS A 93 -5.51 14.83 12.86
C CYS A 93 -4.53 15.23 11.74
N HIS A 94 -3.61 16.17 11.99
CA HIS A 94 -2.61 16.58 11.00
C HIS A 94 -1.72 15.40 10.58
N ARG A 95 -1.27 14.59 11.53
CA ARG A 95 -0.40 13.44 11.24
C ARG A 95 -1.14 12.33 10.49
N ILE A 96 -2.41 12.09 10.83
CA ILE A 96 -3.27 11.16 10.08
C ILE A 96 -3.40 11.64 8.64
N ALA A 97 -3.70 12.92 8.41
CA ALA A 97 -3.82 13.49 7.07
C ALA A 97 -2.51 13.35 6.27
N GLN A 98 -1.37 13.73 6.86
CA GLN A 98 -0.07 13.58 6.21
C GLN A 98 0.27 12.12 5.89
N ASN A 99 -0.07 11.18 6.78
CA ASN A 99 0.15 9.76 6.53
C ASN A 99 -0.74 9.23 5.40
N LEU A 100 -2.02 9.64 5.36
CA LEU A 100 -2.95 9.28 4.30
C LEU A 100 -2.50 9.84 2.94
N ASP A 101 -2.00 11.08 2.86
CA ASP A 101 -1.45 11.63 1.60
C ASP A 101 -0.23 10.83 1.12
N ARG A 102 0.69 10.50 2.04
CA ARG A 102 1.87 9.66 1.74
C ARG A 102 1.47 8.28 1.24
N GLN A 103 0.46 7.65 1.85
CA GLN A 103 -0.06 6.36 1.38
C GLN A 103 -0.69 6.48 -0.01
N GLN A 104 -1.46 7.54 -0.29
CA GLN A 104 -2.10 7.75 -1.58
C GLN A 104 -1.09 7.92 -2.72
N ARG A 105 -0.01 8.69 -2.51
CA ARG A 105 1.08 8.84 -3.49
C ARG A 105 1.75 7.51 -3.81
N ARG A 106 2.06 6.73 -2.79
CA ARG A 106 2.66 5.39 -2.95
C ARG A 106 1.73 4.44 -3.71
N GLN A 107 0.44 4.46 -3.41
CA GLN A 107 -0.54 3.59 -4.06
C GLN A 107 -0.70 3.89 -5.56
N LYS A 108 -0.61 5.16 -5.97
CA LYS A 108 -0.63 5.54 -7.40
C LYS A 108 0.53 4.90 -8.17
N LEU A 109 1.72 4.87 -7.57
CA LEU A 109 2.91 4.26 -8.17
C LEU A 109 2.80 2.73 -8.22
N TYR A 110 2.28 2.09 -7.17
CA TYR A 110 2.01 0.65 -7.19
C TYR A 110 0.99 0.26 -8.26
N ARG A 111 -0.07 1.06 -8.44
CA ARG A 111 -1.12 0.77 -9.44
C ARG A 111 -0.61 0.92 -10.87
N SER A 112 0.26 1.90 -11.15
CA SER A 112 0.85 2.06 -12.49
C SER A 112 1.87 0.96 -12.82
N ALA A 113 2.67 0.53 -11.83
CA ALA A 113 3.60 -0.58 -11.98
C ALA A 113 2.86 -1.90 -12.25
N SER A 114 1.78 -2.16 -11.50
CA SER A 114 0.98 -3.38 -11.64
C SER A 114 0.33 -3.49 -13.02
N TRP A 115 -0.22 -2.39 -13.55
CA TRP A 115 -0.84 -2.40 -14.88
C TRP A 115 0.17 -2.73 -15.99
N THR A 116 1.39 -2.19 -15.91
CA THR A 116 2.47 -2.48 -16.87
C THR A 116 2.89 -3.95 -16.84
N LEU A 117 2.95 -4.55 -15.64
CA LEU A 117 3.26 -5.98 -15.47
C LEU A 117 2.18 -6.90 -16.05
N VAL A 118 0.89 -6.54 -15.88
CA VAL A 118 -0.21 -7.30 -16.47
C VAL A 118 -0.14 -7.29 -17.99
N LEU A 119 0.06 -6.11 -18.60
CA LEU A 119 0.14 -5.99 -20.06
C LEU A 119 1.29 -6.80 -20.65
N THR A 120 2.46 -6.75 -20.03
CA THR A 120 3.65 -7.49 -20.47
C THR A 120 3.49 -9.01 -20.31
N LEU A 121 2.87 -9.47 -19.23
CA LEU A 121 2.52 -10.89 -19.08
C LEU A 121 1.53 -11.33 -20.15
N ILE A 122 0.49 -10.54 -20.43
CA ILE A 122 -0.46 -10.85 -21.51
C ILE A 122 0.27 -10.98 -22.85
N SER A 123 1.17 -10.05 -23.20
CA SER A 123 1.93 -10.13 -24.45
C SER A 123 2.87 -11.32 -24.53
N LEU A 124 3.47 -11.74 -23.40
CA LEU A 124 4.33 -12.93 -23.36
C LEU A 124 3.52 -14.22 -23.45
N VAL A 125 2.35 -14.26 -22.80
CA VAL A 125 1.44 -15.40 -22.86
C VAL A 125 0.88 -15.55 -24.27
N THR A 126 0.44 -14.47 -24.92
CA THR A 126 -0.02 -14.53 -26.32
C THR A 126 1.08 -15.02 -27.24
N LEU A 127 2.31 -14.50 -27.10
CA LEU A 127 3.46 -14.97 -27.86
C LEU A 127 3.73 -16.47 -27.63
N GLY A 128 3.82 -16.91 -26.37
CA GLY A 128 4.11 -18.31 -26.05
C GLY A 128 3.05 -19.26 -26.59
N VAL A 129 1.78 -18.87 -26.49
CA VAL A 129 0.65 -19.64 -27.03
C VAL A 129 0.74 -19.73 -28.56
N VAL A 130 1.02 -18.62 -29.26
CA VAL A 130 1.14 -18.57 -30.72
C VAL A 130 2.32 -19.42 -31.22
N LEU A 131 3.45 -19.43 -30.49
CA LEU A 131 4.62 -20.26 -30.81
C LEU A 131 4.36 -21.76 -30.62
N VAL A 132 3.69 -22.15 -29.52
CA VAL A 132 3.36 -23.56 -29.25
C VAL A 132 2.42 -24.14 -30.30
N GLN A 133 1.57 -23.31 -30.92
CA GLN A 133 0.56 -23.76 -31.88
C GLN A 133 1.03 -23.92 -33.32
N GLY A 134 2.33 -23.75 -33.59
CA GLY A 134 2.93 -23.89 -34.92
C GLY A 134 2.28 -24.99 -35.77
N ASN A 135 1.52 -24.55 -36.77
CA ASN A 135 1.05 -25.29 -37.95
C ASN A 135 -0.34 -25.96 -37.98
N ASN A 136 -1.20 -25.90 -36.94
CA ASN A 136 -2.55 -26.48 -37.02
C ASN A 136 -3.67 -25.40 -36.96
N ASN A 137 -4.71 -25.51 -37.79
CA ASN A 137 -5.88 -24.60 -37.90
C ASN A 137 -6.76 -24.48 -36.62
N HIS A 138 -6.22 -24.77 -35.43
CA HIS A 138 -6.90 -24.67 -34.15
C HIS A 138 -7.05 -23.23 -33.62
N LEU A 139 -6.38 -22.24 -34.20
CA LEU A 139 -6.53 -20.82 -33.83
C LEU A 139 -7.98 -20.31 -33.95
N LEU A 140 -8.78 -20.91 -34.84
CA LEU A 140 -10.19 -20.57 -35.06
C LEU A 140 -11.16 -21.41 -34.20
N ARG A 141 -10.69 -22.43 -33.46
CA ARG A 141 -11.58 -23.22 -32.58
C ARG A 141 -11.97 -22.40 -31.35
N LEU A 142 -13.26 -22.29 -31.08
CA LEU A 142 -13.81 -21.58 -29.91
C LEU A 142 -13.15 -22.02 -28.58
N GLY A 143 -12.82 -23.31 -28.44
CA GLY A 143 -12.13 -23.85 -27.24
C GLY A 143 -10.75 -23.25 -26.97
N PHE A 144 -10.05 -22.74 -28.00
CA PHE A 144 -8.77 -22.07 -27.85
C PHE A 144 -8.89 -20.72 -27.14
N TRP A 145 -9.82 -19.88 -27.62
CA TRP A 145 -10.09 -18.58 -27.01
C TRP A 145 -10.60 -18.71 -25.57
N VAL A 146 -11.37 -19.77 -25.29
CA VAL A 146 -11.79 -20.12 -23.93
C VAL A 146 -10.60 -20.51 -23.05
N ALA A 147 -9.65 -21.33 -23.53
CA ALA A 147 -8.46 -21.70 -22.78
C ALA A 147 -7.53 -20.50 -22.53
N PHE A 148 -7.38 -19.60 -23.50
CA PHE A 148 -6.62 -18.36 -23.36
C PHE A 148 -7.26 -17.41 -22.34
N LEU A 149 -8.59 -17.21 -22.41
CA LEU A 149 -9.33 -16.41 -21.42
C LEU A 149 -9.27 -17.03 -20.02
N LEU A 150 -9.31 -18.36 -19.90
CA LEU A 150 -9.13 -19.06 -18.63
C LEU A 150 -7.72 -18.89 -18.06
N LEU A 151 -6.68 -19.01 -18.89
CA LEU A 151 -5.29 -18.80 -18.47
C LEU A 151 -5.05 -17.35 -18.04
N LEU A 152 -5.56 -16.38 -18.81
CA LEU A 152 -5.45 -14.96 -18.51
C LEU A 152 -6.26 -14.60 -17.25
N GLY A 153 -7.45 -15.19 -17.10
CA GLY A 153 -8.25 -15.13 -15.89
C GLY A 153 -7.54 -15.73 -14.69
N LEU A 154 -6.88 -16.89 -14.83
CA LEU A 154 -6.09 -17.52 -13.78
C LEU A 154 -4.90 -16.64 -13.38
N ILE A 155 -4.16 -16.10 -14.34
CA ILE A 155 -3.04 -15.17 -14.10
C ILE A 155 -3.55 -13.91 -13.39
N MET A 156 -4.69 -13.36 -13.82
CA MET A 156 -5.30 -12.20 -13.18
C MET A 156 -5.71 -12.52 -11.74
N VAL A 157 -6.39 -13.64 -11.49
CA VAL A 157 -6.75 -14.11 -10.15
C VAL A 157 -5.50 -14.36 -9.30
N LEU A 158 -4.41 -14.85 -9.89
CA LEU A 158 -3.15 -15.07 -9.19
C LEU A 158 -2.48 -13.74 -8.80
N ILE A 159 -2.40 -12.78 -9.72
CA ILE A 159 -1.85 -11.43 -9.47
C ILE A 159 -2.69 -10.71 -8.41
N TYR A 160 -4.02 -10.69 -8.55
CA TYR A 160 -4.91 -10.08 -7.57
C TYR A 160 -4.90 -10.84 -6.23
N GLY A 161 -4.78 -12.16 -6.26
CA GLY A 161 -4.65 -13.02 -5.09
C GLY A 161 -3.35 -12.77 -4.32
N LEU A 162 -2.22 -12.64 -5.00
CA LEU A 162 -0.93 -12.27 -4.42
C LEU A 162 -0.91 -10.82 -3.92
N ALA A 163 -1.66 -9.91 -4.55
CA ALA A 163 -1.77 -8.53 -4.12
C ALA A 163 -2.70 -8.35 -2.89
N SER A 164 -3.72 -9.20 -2.73
CA SER A 164 -4.73 -9.09 -1.66
C SER A 164 -4.52 -10.02 -0.47
N ARG A 165 -3.77 -11.12 -0.62
CA ARG A 165 -3.47 -12.03 0.50
C ARG A 165 -2.24 -11.55 1.26
N ARG A 166 -2.34 -11.52 2.59
CA ARG A 166 -1.19 -11.75 3.49
C ARG A 166 -0.46 -12.96 2.92
N LEU A 167 0.74 -12.75 2.33
CA LEU A 167 1.46 -13.83 1.64
C LEU A 167 1.61 -14.99 2.60
N ASP A 168 1.07 -16.15 2.26
CA ASP A 168 1.36 -17.38 2.99
C ASP A 168 2.88 -17.53 3.11
N THR A 169 3.36 -17.88 4.29
CA THR A 169 4.79 -17.91 4.68
C THR A 169 5.68 -18.71 3.72
N LYS A 170 5.11 -19.66 2.97
CA LYS A 170 5.80 -20.44 1.92
C LYS A 170 6.02 -19.66 0.63
N LEU A 171 5.00 -18.92 0.18
CA LEU A 171 5.07 -18.09 -1.02
C LEU A 171 6.01 -16.90 -0.78
N TYR A 172 5.94 -16.30 0.42
CA TYR A 172 6.88 -15.26 0.87
C TYR A 172 8.34 -15.68 0.70
N ARG A 173 8.68 -16.89 1.18
CA ARG A 173 10.03 -17.47 1.08
C ARG A 173 10.47 -17.77 -0.34
N LEU A 174 9.54 -18.07 -1.26
CA LEU A 174 9.84 -18.32 -2.67
C LEU A 174 10.09 -17.00 -3.43
N LEU A 175 9.26 -15.97 -3.18
CA LEU A 175 9.43 -14.66 -3.81
C LEU A 175 10.70 -13.94 -3.35
N LEU A 176 11.15 -14.15 -2.11
CA LEU A 176 12.41 -13.61 -1.56
C LEU A 176 13.66 -14.07 -2.32
N LYS A 177 13.60 -15.19 -3.06
CA LYS A 177 14.74 -15.69 -3.84
C LYS A 177 14.97 -14.92 -5.14
N VAL A 178 13.97 -14.15 -5.60
CA VAL A 178 14.13 -13.27 -6.75
C VAL A 178 14.70 -11.94 -6.23
N PRO A 179 15.95 -11.56 -6.59
CA PRO A 179 16.67 -10.47 -5.94
C PRO A 179 15.92 -9.12 -5.99
N VAL A 180 15.24 -8.82 -7.10
CA VAL A 180 14.45 -7.59 -7.28
C VAL A 180 13.18 -7.59 -6.42
N ILE A 181 12.51 -8.73 -6.31
CA ILE A 181 11.25 -8.86 -5.56
C ILE A 181 11.54 -8.89 -4.05
N GLY A 182 12.61 -9.57 -3.63
CA GLY A 182 13.05 -9.60 -2.23
C GLY A 182 13.34 -8.19 -1.69
N GLN A 183 14.04 -7.36 -2.47
CA GLN A 183 14.30 -5.96 -2.09
C GLN A 183 13.01 -5.15 -1.95
N LEU A 184 12.05 -5.28 -2.88
CA LEU A 184 10.76 -4.59 -2.78
C LEU A 184 9.95 -5.01 -1.54
N ILE A 185 9.96 -6.31 -1.22
CA ILE A 185 9.29 -6.84 -0.04
C ILE A 185 9.91 -6.25 1.23
N GLN A 186 11.25 -6.22 1.31
CA GLN A 186 11.96 -5.65 2.45
C GLN A 186 11.72 -4.15 2.59
N ILE A 187 11.80 -3.38 1.51
CA ILE A 187 11.48 -1.94 1.50
C ILE A 187 10.05 -1.71 1.99
N ARG A 188 9.09 -2.51 1.52
CA ARG A 188 7.70 -2.43 1.97
C ARG A 188 7.55 -2.75 3.47
N ALA A 189 8.26 -3.74 3.98
CA ALA A 189 8.26 -4.10 5.40
C ALA A 189 8.81 -2.94 6.25
N VAL A 190 9.94 -2.35 5.86
CA VAL A 190 10.51 -1.17 6.52
C VAL A 190 9.53 0.01 6.48
N LEU A 191 8.87 0.25 5.35
CA LEU A 191 7.88 1.32 5.24
C LEU A 191 6.67 1.14 6.17
N HIS A 192 6.22 -0.11 6.42
CA HIS A 192 5.19 -0.37 7.44
C HIS A 192 5.72 -0.12 8.85
N PHE A 193 6.97 -0.50 9.12
CA PHE A 193 7.62 -0.19 10.40
C PHE A 193 7.68 1.33 10.65
N THR A 194 7.94 2.14 9.62
CA THR A 194 7.94 3.61 9.76
C THR A 194 6.58 4.22 10.09
N GLU A 195 5.47 3.49 9.93
CA GLU A 195 4.15 3.94 10.39
C GLU A 195 4.09 4.08 11.91
N LEU A 196 5.06 3.54 12.65
CA LEU A 196 5.27 3.79 14.08
C LEU A 196 5.44 5.30 14.40
N ALA A 197 5.92 6.11 13.46
CA ALA A 197 6.01 7.57 13.61
C ALA A 197 4.66 8.22 13.88
N LEU A 198 3.57 7.63 13.35
CA LEU A 198 2.24 8.20 13.47
C LEU A 198 1.72 8.20 14.92
N PRO A 199 1.59 7.06 15.62
CA PRO A 199 1.20 7.06 17.03
C PRO A 199 2.21 7.79 17.92
N LEU A 200 3.53 7.65 17.68
CA LEU A 200 4.56 8.37 18.44
C LEU A 200 4.38 9.88 18.36
N GLY A 201 4.12 10.39 17.16
CA GLY A 201 3.84 11.79 16.90
C GLY A 201 2.57 12.31 17.57
N CYS A 202 1.59 11.44 17.79
CA CYS A 202 0.40 11.74 18.59
C CYS A 202 0.67 11.73 20.10
N GLY A 203 1.91 11.51 20.56
CA GLY A 203 2.25 11.43 21.98
C GLY A 203 1.93 10.08 22.62
N VAL A 204 1.70 9.03 21.82
CA VAL A 204 1.49 7.67 22.34
C VAL A 204 2.80 7.10 22.85
N PRO A 205 2.85 6.48 24.04
CA PRO A 205 4.05 5.83 24.55
C PRO A 205 4.61 4.79 23.58
N LEU A 206 5.95 4.72 23.47
CA LEU A 206 6.64 3.86 22.51
C LEU A 206 6.20 2.40 22.58
N LEU A 207 6.05 1.85 23.78
CA LEU A 207 5.60 0.47 23.97
C LEU A 207 4.23 0.22 23.32
N THR A 208 3.26 1.10 23.60
CA THR A 208 1.91 1.01 23.04
C THR A 208 1.94 1.18 21.52
N ALA A 209 2.75 2.10 21.02
CA ALA A 209 2.93 2.32 19.58
C ALA A 209 3.48 1.08 18.87
N VAL A 210 4.50 0.42 19.45
CA VAL A 210 5.10 -0.82 18.91
C VAL A 210 4.08 -1.95 18.89
N GLU A 211 3.30 -2.12 19.95
CA GLU A 211 2.23 -3.13 20.02
C GLU A 211 1.15 -2.90 18.97
N LEU A 212 0.77 -1.64 18.74
CA LEU A 212 -0.22 -1.24 17.75
C LEU A 212 0.22 -1.57 16.31
N ILE A 213 1.50 -1.35 16.00
CA ILE A 213 2.06 -1.61 14.67
C ILE A 213 2.32 -3.09 14.43
N ARG A 214 2.78 -3.82 15.45
CA ARG A 214 3.11 -5.26 15.36
C ARG A 214 2.01 -6.07 14.70
N ASP A 215 0.76 -5.84 15.09
CA ASP A 215 -0.39 -6.63 14.63
C ASP A 215 -0.80 -6.33 13.17
N ARG A 216 -0.25 -5.25 12.58
CA ARG A 216 -0.46 -4.85 11.19
C ARG A 216 0.70 -5.20 10.27
N MET A 217 1.82 -5.68 10.82
CA MET A 217 3.01 -5.95 10.02
C MET A 217 2.79 -7.09 9.02
N PRO A 218 3.09 -6.89 7.73
CA PRO A 218 2.97 -7.93 6.72
C PRO A 218 4.10 -8.95 6.79
N ASP A 219 5.26 -8.55 7.31
CA ASP A 219 6.45 -9.39 7.44
C ASP A 219 6.45 -10.11 8.79
N PRO A 220 6.34 -11.45 8.83
CA PRO A 220 6.30 -12.21 10.07
C PRO A 220 7.59 -12.09 10.89
N ASP A 221 8.75 -11.96 10.23
CA ASP A 221 10.04 -11.89 10.93
C ASP A 221 10.17 -10.54 11.66
N LEU A 222 9.78 -9.46 10.99
CA LEU A 222 9.76 -8.12 11.59
C LEU A 222 8.65 -7.96 12.64
N ALA A 223 7.50 -8.62 12.45
CA ALA A 223 6.45 -8.69 13.48
C ALA A 223 6.95 -9.41 14.75
N ALA A 224 7.68 -10.52 14.59
CA ALA A 224 8.31 -11.22 15.71
C ALA A 224 9.39 -10.35 16.38
N GLY A 225 10.20 -9.64 15.58
CA GLY A 225 11.18 -8.66 16.06
C GLY A 225 10.54 -7.55 16.90
N LEU A 226 9.44 -6.94 16.44
CA LEU A 226 8.68 -5.96 17.23
C LEU A 226 8.09 -6.57 18.52
N GLY A 227 7.70 -7.84 18.50
CA GLY A 227 7.29 -8.55 19.70
C GLY A 227 8.42 -8.74 20.72
N VAL A 228 9.65 -9.00 20.26
CA VAL A 228 10.85 -9.02 21.11
C VAL A 228 11.16 -7.62 21.63
N ALA A 229 11.14 -6.62 20.76
CA ALA A 229 11.40 -5.23 21.14
C ALA A 229 10.40 -4.71 22.17
N ALA A 230 9.11 -5.01 22.03
CA ALA A 230 8.10 -4.63 23.03
C ALA A 230 8.42 -5.21 24.42
N ARG A 231 8.88 -6.47 24.49
CA ARG A 231 9.31 -7.08 25.76
C ARG A 231 10.57 -6.43 26.32
N GLN A 232 11.51 -6.05 25.46
CA GLN A 232 12.74 -5.37 25.85
C GLN A 232 12.50 -3.96 26.37
N ILE A 233 11.63 -3.18 25.70
CA ILE A 233 11.21 -1.84 26.15
C ILE A 233 10.56 -1.91 27.54
N ARG A 234 9.72 -2.92 27.81
CA ARG A 234 9.18 -3.15 29.16
C ARG A 234 10.25 -3.38 30.23
N GLY A 235 11.39 -3.95 29.83
CA GLY A 235 12.57 -4.14 30.69
C GLY A 235 13.57 -2.97 30.69
N GLY A 236 13.23 -1.83 30.06
CA GLY A 236 14.11 -0.66 29.98
C GLY A 236 15.26 -0.76 28.97
N GLN A 237 15.22 -1.76 28.08
CA GLN A 237 16.22 -1.95 27.03
C GLN A 237 15.81 -1.19 25.74
N PRO A 238 16.77 -0.81 24.88
CA PRO A 238 16.48 -0.05 23.66
C PRO A 238 15.74 -0.90 22.59
N LEU A 239 14.81 -0.27 21.87
CA LEU A 239 14.09 -0.79 20.70
C LEU A 239 15.04 -1.35 19.64
N SER A 240 16.16 -0.67 19.39
CA SER A 240 17.16 -1.09 18.40
C SER A 240 17.69 -2.50 18.69
N GLN A 241 17.81 -2.92 19.96
CA GLN A 241 18.28 -4.25 20.32
C GLN A 241 17.31 -5.35 19.86
N GLY A 242 16.00 -5.09 19.93
CA GLY A 242 14.97 -6.07 19.58
C GLY A 242 14.77 -6.20 18.07
N LEU A 243 15.27 -5.23 17.31
CA LEU A 243 15.18 -5.18 15.85
C LEU A 243 16.48 -5.59 15.15
N GLN A 244 17.51 -5.99 15.90
CA GLN A 244 18.75 -6.50 15.33
C GLN A 244 18.48 -7.72 14.45
N GLY A 245 19.05 -7.72 13.24
CA GLY A 245 18.85 -8.79 12.25
C GLY A 245 17.51 -8.75 11.52
N CYS A 246 16.53 -7.94 11.96
CA CYS A 246 15.22 -7.79 11.30
C CYS A 246 15.17 -6.58 10.37
N LEU A 247 15.95 -5.53 10.67
CA LEU A 247 16.04 -4.32 9.86
C LEU A 247 17.36 -4.25 9.06
N PRO A 248 17.35 -3.62 7.86
CA PRO A 248 18.58 -3.27 7.17
C PRO A 248 19.46 -2.33 8.01
N GLY A 249 20.78 -2.36 7.79
CA GLY A 249 21.74 -1.59 8.58
C GLY A 249 21.43 -0.09 8.69
N ILE A 250 21.06 0.57 7.58
CA ILE A 250 20.70 2.00 7.57
C ILE A 250 19.46 2.27 8.45
N ALA A 251 18.43 1.44 8.34
CA ALA A 251 17.21 1.58 9.13
C ALA A 251 17.51 1.37 10.63
N LEU A 252 18.30 0.35 10.97
CA LEU A 252 18.68 0.08 12.36
C LEU A 252 19.49 1.24 12.96
N SER A 253 20.42 1.82 12.18
CA SER A 253 21.19 2.99 12.62
C SER A 253 20.29 4.20 12.86
N MET A 254 19.31 4.47 12.00
CA MET A 254 18.33 5.56 12.22
C MET A 254 17.51 5.35 13.49
N VAL A 255 17.07 4.11 13.77
CA VAL A 255 16.39 3.79 15.03
C VAL A 255 17.31 4.09 16.20
N ARG A 256 18.53 3.54 16.18
CA ARG A 256 19.50 3.73 17.26
C ARG A 256 19.83 5.20 17.52
N THR A 257 20.09 5.98 16.47
CA THR A 257 20.34 7.42 16.59
C THR A 257 19.12 8.13 17.18
N GLY A 258 17.90 7.82 16.71
CA GLY A 258 16.68 8.42 17.24
C GLY A 258 16.39 8.04 18.70
N GLU A 259 16.82 6.85 19.15
CA GLU A 259 16.75 6.48 20.56
C GLU A 259 17.78 7.24 21.40
N GLU A 260 19.02 7.37 20.90
CA GLU A 260 20.11 8.06 21.59
C GLU A 260 19.84 9.58 21.70
N THR A 261 19.22 10.20 20.69
CA THR A 261 18.87 11.63 20.69
C THR A 261 17.48 11.92 21.25
N GLY A 262 16.65 10.90 21.43
CA GLY A 262 15.23 11.07 21.79
C GLY A 262 14.34 11.54 20.63
N GLU A 263 14.87 11.66 19.41
CA GLU A 263 14.17 12.14 18.22
C GLU A 263 13.70 10.98 17.32
N LEU A 264 13.22 9.89 17.93
CA LEU A 264 12.82 8.68 17.20
C LEU A 264 11.71 8.94 16.16
N ASP A 265 10.75 9.82 16.46
CA ASP A 265 9.71 10.23 15.50
C ASP A 265 10.33 10.81 14.21
N GLU A 266 11.25 11.76 14.34
CA GLU A 266 11.89 12.39 13.19
C GLU A 266 12.74 11.41 12.38
N MET A 267 13.42 10.48 13.05
CA MET A 267 14.21 9.43 12.39
C MET A 267 13.32 8.45 11.63
N LEU A 268 12.16 8.06 12.18
CA LEU A 268 11.19 7.21 11.50
C LEU A 268 10.56 7.92 10.29
N GLN A 269 10.27 9.22 10.39
CA GLN A 269 9.80 10.00 9.24
C GLN A 269 10.87 10.12 8.15
N SER A 270 12.13 10.33 8.53
CA SER A 270 13.26 10.37 7.58
C SER A 270 13.48 9.03 6.92
N MET A 271 13.36 7.94 7.67
CA MET A 271 13.35 6.57 7.16
C MET A 271 12.19 6.36 6.16
N ALA A 272 10.99 6.84 6.48
CA ALA A 272 9.84 6.75 5.57
C ALA A 272 10.09 7.49 4.26
N ARG A 273 10.74 8.66 4.29
CA ARG A 273 11.12 9.44 3.10
C ARG A 273 12.19 8.72 2.27
N TYR A 274 13.22 8.20 2.93
CA TYR A 274 14.32 7.49 2.28
C TYR A 274 13.85 6.21 1.58
N TYR A 275 13.25 5.28 2.33
CA TYR A 275 12.74 4.02 1.77
C TYR A 275 11.52 4.23 0.86
N GLY A 276 10.78 5.32 1.07
CA GLY A 276 9.72 5.76 0.16
C GLY A 276 10.30 6.04 -1.22
N THR A 277 11.28 6.94 -1.29
CA THR A 277 11.99 7.27 -2.53
C THR A 277 12.63 6.03 -3.17
N GLU A 278 13.22 5.15 -2.36
CA GLU A 278 13.86 3.92 -2.86
C GLU A 278 12.84 2.94 -3.47
N LEU A 279 11.64 2.86 -2.89
CA LEU A 279 10.53 2.11 -3.48
C LEU A 279 10.13 2.70 -4.84
N GLU A 280 9.99 4.02 -4.95
CA GLU A 280 9.61 4.67 -6.21
C GLU A 280 10.63 4.39 -7.32
N LYS A 281 11.93 4.52 -7.01
CA LYS A 281 13.02 4.22 -7.94
C LYS A 281 12.97 2.76 -8.41
N ASN A 282 12.82 1.81 -7.48
CA ASN A 282 12.75 0.39 -7.83
C ASN A 282 11.51 0.05 -8.67
N LEU A 283 10.36 0.65 -8.38
CA LEU A 283 9.16 0.50 -9.22
C LEU A 283 9.39 1.07 -10.62
N GLN A 284 10.06 2.21 -10.74
CA GLN A 284 10.41 2.81 -12.04
C GLN A 284 11.40 1.94 -12.83
N LEU A 285 12.41 1.36 -12.17
CA LEU A 285 13.35 0.42 -12.82
C LEU A 285 12.63 -0.81 -13.35
N ILE A 286 11.72 -1.40 -12.57
CA ILE A 286 10.89 -2.53 -13.03
C ILE A 286 10.07 -2.12 -14.25
N GLN A 287 9.44 -0.94 -14.24
CA GLN A 287 8.69 -0.45 -15.40
C GLN A 287 9.61 -0.23 -16.62
N ALA A 288 10.80 0.31 -16.42
CA ALA A 288 11.77 0.57 -17.48
C ALA A 288 12.28 -0.73 -18.13
N ILE A 289 12.36 -1.83 -17.37
CA ILE A 289 12.73 -3.16 -17.89
C ILE A 289 11.52 -3.86 -18.53
N LEU A 290 10.32 -3.73 -17.96
CA LEU A 290 9.11 -4.36 -18.49
C LEU A 290 8.73 -3.84 -19.88
N ARG A 291 8.86 -2.53 -20.12
CA ARG A 291 8.51 -1.91 -21.42
C ARG A 291 9.23 -2.53 -22.63
N PRO A 292 10.59 -2.61 -22.68
CA PRO A 292 11.28 -3.20 -23.81
C PRO A 292 10.96 -4.68 -23.98
N ILE A 293 10.77 -5.44 -22.89
CA ILE A 293 10.33 -6.85 -22.97
C ILE A 293 8.97 -6.95 -23.65
N GLY A 294 8.02 -6.08 -23.29
CA GLY A 294 6.70 -6.03 -23.93
C GLY A 294 6.77 -5.68 -25.41
N LEU A 295 7.59 -4.69 -25.78
CA LEU A 295 7.82 -4.32 -27.19
C LEU A 295 8.46 -5.45 -28.00
N LEU A 296 9.46 -6.12 -27.43
CA LEU A 296 10.10 -7.27 -28.07
C LEU A 296 9.10 -8.42 -28.24
N ALA A 297 8.30 -8.73 -27.22
CA ALA A 297 7.27 -9.77 -27.32
C ALA A 297 6.24 -9.44 -28.41
N LEU A 298 5.78 -8.19 -28.49
CA LEU A 298 4.83 -7.78 -29.52
C LEU A 298 5.46 -7.77 -30.92
N GLY A 299 6.71 -7.30 -31.05
CA GLY A 299 7.46 -7.34 -32.30
C GLY A 299 7.70 -8.76 -32.80
N SER A 300 8.09 -9.69 -31.91
CA SER A 300 8.24 -11.10 -32.22
C SER A 300 6.91 -11.76 -32.62
N LEU A 301 5.81 -11.38 -31.99
CA LEU A 301 4.48 -11.85 -32.36
C LEU A 301 4.10 -11.42 -33.78
N VAL A 302 4.27 -10.13 -34.11
CA VAL A 302 3.98 -9.60 -35.45
C VAL A 302 4.88 -10.25 -36.50
N LEU A 303 6.18 -10.40 -36.21
CA LEU A 303 7.13 -11.06 -37.10
C LEU A 303 6.72 -12.51 -37.38
N TYR A 304 6.37 -13.27 -36.34
CA TYR A 304 5.93 -14.65 -36.48
C TYR A 304 4.65 -14.78 -37.32
N LEU A 305 3.65 -13.94 -37.06
CA LEU A 305 2.41 -13.91 -37.84
C LEU A 305 2.67 -13.54 -39.30
N GLY A 306 3.55 -12.57 -39.55
CA GLY A 306 3.95 -12.18 -40.91
C GLY A 306 4.58 -13.34 -41.68
N ILE A 307 5.52 -14.06 -41.06
CA ILE A 307 6.14 -15.26 -41.66
C ILE A 307 5.08 -16.33 -41.96
N GLN A 308 4.17 -16.57 -41.02
CA GLN A 308 3.11 -17.57 -41.20
C GLN A 308 2.16 -17.19 -42.35
N MET A 309 1.82 -15.90 -42.46
CA MET A 309 0.95 -15.40 -43.52
C MET A 309 1.62 -15.51 -44.90
N ILE A 310 2.91 -15.18 -45.01
CA ILE A 310 3.69 -15.36 -46.25
C ILE A 310 3.75 -16.83 -46.63
N ARG A 311 4.04 -17.73 -45.67
CA ARG A 311 4.08 -19.17 -45.91
C ARG A 311 2.73 -19.70 -46.40
N SER A 312 1.63 -19.33 -45.74
CA SER A 312 0.28 -19.69 -46.15
C SER A 312 -0.08 -19.14 -47.54
N GLY A 313 0.44 -17.97 -47.92
CA GLY A 313 0.25 -17.39 -49.25
C GLY A 313 0.99 -18.17 -50.33
N ILE A 314 2.25 -18.57 -50.07
CA ILE A 314 3.04 -19.41 -50.99
C ILE A 314 2.38 -20.77 -51.19
N ASP A 315 1.91 -21.40 -50.11
CA ASP A 315 1.22 -22.71 -50.17
C ASP A 315 -0.12 -22.64 -50.94
N SER A 316 -0.67 -21.44 -51.16
CA SER A 316 -1.94 -21.23 -51.88
C SER A 316 -1.78 -20.92 -53.38
N LEU A 317 -0.55 -20.72 -53.87
CA LEU A 317 -0.30 -20.55 -55.30
C LEU A 317 -0.49 -21.92 -55.99
N PRO A 318 -1.26 -21.99 -57.10
CA PRO A 318 -1.34 -23.22 -57.88
C PRO A 318 0.05 -23.55 -58.45
N ASN A 319 0.47 -24.81 -58.30
CA ASN A 319 1.71 -25.35 -58.87
C ASN A 319 1.78 -25.13 -60.39
#